data_AF-A0A5A9MWY2-F1
#
_entry.id   AF-A0A5A9MWY2-F1
#
_cell.length_a   1.000
_cell.length_b   1.000
_cell.length_c   1.000
_cell.angle_alpha   90.00
_cell.angle_beta   90.00
_cell.angle_gamma   90.00
#
_symmetry.space_group_name_H-M   'P 1'
#
loop_
_entity.id
_entity.type
_entity.pdbx_description
1 polymer ?
#
loop_
_entity_poly.entity_id
_entity_poly.type
_entity_poly.pdbx_seq_one_letter_code
_entity_poly.pdbx_strand_id
1 'polypeptide(L)'
;MKRRSQSIYLQLLTDKHAPEHYRVIGSVSQFEEFGRVFHCPRGSPMHPVNKFGSRLTFEWDDALKNLQEKIRRLELERCDTHQKLQTLSNESIQTQAHSRGEEDLKNHELLCHLSAAEARCSRLERQLEHMRKTVRNAESNRTAVLRRQASLEQLGSVDHTDVQRKLQKLDVLEQEYQRLTDTQTLAEKKIRDLERKLQEEEHQRKLLQTGLEANRILIQSVSPRPHKSSKVKQKMSTSSSHSVRANVQHVLHLMKHHHPQLCNERVLGHTPPPCSTNERRRSAHRSSSSSASSSSSSEELSDLLLMLQDEFGHMSFEHQELARQIESSGSDRLRQDLEREMETLVKRMESKGEQIAKVRRHQTQLERMRRQNGKPRHQVKVTPSSSSRAAAAKVKSRPGERSRQSASA
;
A
#
# COMPACT_ATOMS: atom_id res chain seq x y z
N MET A 1 38.32 -133.83 -17.65
CA MET A 1 36.86 -133.96 -17.48
C MET A 1 36.54 -134.16 -15.99
N LYS A 2 36.56 -133.08 -15.19
CA LYS A 2 35.40 -132.41 -14.56
C LYS A 2 34.43 -133.35 -13.80
N ARG A 3 34.84 -133.78 -12.60
CA ARG A 3 33.91 -134.22 -11.54
C ARG A 3 33.29 -132.97 -10.89
N ARG A 4 32.00 -132.68 -11.15
CA ARG A 4 31.11 -131.83 -10.33
C ARG A 4 29.67 -132.08 -10.82
N SER A 5 28.92 -132.94 -10.12
CA SER A 5 27.50 -133.21 -10.45
C SER A 5 26.57 -133.38 -9.24
N GLN A 6 27.05 -133.81 -8.08
CA GLN A 6 26.18 -133.93 -6.88
C GLN A 6 26.07 -132.64 -6.06
N SER A 7 27.11 -131.81 -6.02
CA SER A 7 27.12 -130.56 -5.23
C SER A 7 26.12 -129.51 -5.75
N ILE A 8 25.86 -129.47 -7.06
CA ILE A 8 24.92 -128.50 -7.66
C ILE A 8 23.47 -128.89 -7.34
N TYR A 9 23.16 -130.18 -7.38
CA TYR A 9 21.82 -130.68 -7.05
C TYR A 9 21.45 -130.39 -5.59
N LEU A 10 22.36 -130.64 -4.65
CA LEU A 10 22.12 -130.37 -3.23
C LEU A 10 22.01 -128.87 -2.93
N GLN A 11 22.73 -128.02 -3.68
CA GLN A 11 22.68 -126.57 -3.53
C GLN A 11 21.38 -125.96 -4.07
N LEU A 12 20.73 -126.58 -5.06
CA LEU A 12 19.40 -126.17 -5.53
C LEU A 12 18.28 -126.57 -4.55
N LEU A 13 18.38 -127.72 -3.88
CA LEU A 13 17.39 -128.16 -2.89
C LEU A 13 17.51 -127.42 -1.55
N THR A 14 18.68 -126.89 -1.21
CA THR A 14 18.94 -126.20 0.07
C THR A 14 19.16 -124.69 -0.09
N ASP A 15 18.89 -124.14 -1.27
CA ASP A 15 19.02 -122.70 -1.54
C ASP A 15 18.07 -121.92 -0.61
N LYS A 16 18.65 -121.00 0.17
CA LYS A 16 17.92 -120.11 1.09
C LYS A 16 16.99 -119.14 0.36
N HIS A 17 17.14 -119.03 -0.96
CA HIS A 17 16.29 -118.24 -1.84
C HIS A 17 15.42 -119.09 -2.77
N ALA A 18 15.35 -120.42 -2.57
CA ALA A 18 14.39 -121.25 -3.28
C ALA A 18 12.97 -120.75 -2.97
N PRO A 19 12.20 -120.29 -3.97
CA PRO A 19 10.86 -119.81 -3.72
C PRO A 19 9.99 -120.95 -3.16
N GLU A 20 9.28 -120.66 -2.07
CA GLU A 20 8.39 -121.59 -1.37
C GLU A 20 7.55 -122.40 -2.36
N HIS A 21 7.41 -123.71 -2.12
CA HIS A 21 6.69 -124.62 -3.01
C HIS A 21 5.30 -124.08 -3.38
N TYR A 22 4.60 -123.47 -2.42
CA TYR A 22 3.28 -122.87 -2.64
C TYR A 22 3.30 -121.54 -3.43
N ARG A 23 4.41 -120.80 -3.45
CA ARG A 23 4.56 -119.58 -4.24
C ARG A 23 4.79 -119.92 -5.72
N VAL A 24 5.56 -120.96 -6.00
CA VAL A 24 5.77 -121.42 -7.39
C VAL A 24 4.58 -122.25 -7.86
N ILE A 25 4.26 -123.33 -7.15
CA ILE A 25 3.22 -124.25 -7.59
C ILE A 25 1.84 -123.62 -7.48
N GLY A 26 1.55 -122.84 -6.43
CA GLY A 26 0.25 -122.18 -6.28
C GLY A 26 -0.01 -121.12 -7.36
N SER A 27 1.02 -120.41 -7.82
CA SER A 27 0.88 -119.48 -8.93
C SER A 27 0.82 -120.20 -10.28
N VAL A 28 1.61 -121.24 -10.48
CA VAL A 28 1.69 -121.97 -11.75
C VAL A 28 0.45 -122.85 -11.99
N SER A 29 -0.10 -123.47 -10.95
CA SER A 29 -1.35 -124.26 -11.05
C SER A 29 -2.59 -123.41 -11.32
N GLN A 30 -2.50 -122.09 -11.09
CA GLN A 30 -3.58 -121.14 -11.35
C GLN A 30 -3.72 -120.79 -12.85
N PHE A 31 -2.70 -121.03 -13.67
CA PHE A 31 -2.75 -120.81 -15.13
C PHE A 31 -3.39 -122.00 -15.83
N GLU A 32 -4.38 -121.74 -16.69
CA GLU A 32 -5.10 -122.82 -17.39
C GLU A 32 -4.21 -123.49 -18.45
N GLU A 33 -3.32 -122.69 -19.03
CA GLU A 33 -2.33 -123.09 -20.03
C GLU A 33 -1.35 -124.12 -19.46
N PHE A 34 -0.98 -123.99 -18.19
CA PHE A 34 -0.05 -124.92 -17.55
C PHE A 34 -0.65 -126.32 -17.46
N GLY A 35 -1.88 -126.44 -16.95
CA GLY A 35 -2.59 -127.72 -16.88
C GLY A 35 -2.80 -128.36 -18.26
N ARG A 36 -3.00 -127.55 -19.31
CA ARG A 36 -3.10 -128.03 -20.71
C ARG A 36 -1.77 -128.59 -21.24
N VAL A 37 -0.67 -127.86 -21.11
CA VAL A 37 0.65 -128.27 -21.64
C VAL A 37 1.19 -129.52 -20.97
N PHE A 38 0.99 -129.64 -19.66
CA PHE A 38 1.47 -130.79 -18.87
C PHE A 38 0.43 -131.91 -18.73
N HIS A 39 -0.65 -131.88 -19.53
CA HIS A 39 -1.69 -132.92 -19.59
C HIS A 39 -2.27 -133.28 -18.21
N CYS A 40 -2.41 -132.29 -17.32
CA CYS A 40 -2.98 -132.48 -15.99
C CYS A 40 -4.52 -132.46 -16.06
N PRO A 41 -5.22 -133.50 -15.57
CA PRO A 41 -6.69 -133.54 -15.61
C PRO A 41 -7.31 -132.44 -14.73
N ARG A 42 -8.47 -131.91 -15.15
CA ARG A 42 -9.22 -130.90 -14.36
C ARG A 42 -9.57 -131.44 -12.99
N GLY A 43 -9.30 -130.66 -11.95
CA GLY A 43 -9.47 -131.04 -10.54
C GLY A 43 -8.21 -131.64 -9.90
N SER A 44 -7.13 -131.85 -10.65
CA SER A 44 -5.83 -132.24 -10.08
C SER A 44 -5.15 -131.08 -9.34
N PRO A 45 -4.17 -131.35 -8.44
CA PRO A 45 -3.43 -130.29 -7.74
C PRO A 45 -2.76 -129.26 -8.66
N MET A 46 -2.40 -129.65 -9.88
CA MET A 46 -1.80 -128.79 -10.91
C MET A 46 -2.81 -128.19 -11.90
N HIS A 47 -4.11 -128.48 -11.75
CA HIS A 47 -5.21 -127.93 -12.55
C HIS A 47 -6.51 -127.83 -11.71
N PRO A 48 -6.54 -127.02 -10.63
CA PRO A 48 -7.70 -126.88 -9.75
C PRO A 48 -8.89 -126.20 -10.46
N VAL A 49 -10.12 -126.57 -10.08
CA VAL A 49 -11.37 -126.02 -10.66
C VAL A 49 -11.70 -124.63 -10.08
N ASN A 50 -11.53 -124.47 -8.77
CA ASN A 50 -11.71 -123.17 -8.11
C ASN A 50 -10.37 -122.46 -8.01
N LYS A 51 -10.12 -121.60 -8.99
CA LYS A 51 -9.02 -120.66 -9.00
C LYS A 51 -9.15 -119.73 -7.79
N PHE A 52 -8.14 -119.71 -6.90
CA PHE A 52 -8.11 -118.77 -5.75
C PHE A 52 -8.18 -117.32 -6.25
N GLY A 53 -9.21 -116.58 -5.85
CA GLY A 53 -9.29 -115.13 -6.09
C GLY A 53 -10.58 -114.64 -6.74
N SER A 54 -11.33 -115.46 -7.46
CA SER A 54 -12.51 -114.97 -8.20
C SER A 54 -13.61 -114.39 -7.30
N ARG A 55 -13.82 -114.89 -6.08
CA ARG A 55 -14.80 -114.33 -5.14
C ARG A 55 -14.32 -113.06 -4.43
N LEU A 56 -13.01 -113.00 -4.13
CA LEU A 56 -12.40 -111.83 -3.51
C LEU A 56 -12.31 -110.66 -4.52
N THR A 57 -12.02 -110.93 -5.80
CA THR A 57 -11.94 -109.89 -6.83
C THR A 57 -13.25 -109.14 -7.00
N PHE A 58 -14.40 -109.80 -6.92
CA PHE A 58 -15.70 -109.13 -7.01
C PHE A 58 -15.98 -108.22 -5.79
N GLU A 59 -15.66 -108.66 -4.58
CA GLU A 59 -15.84 -107.84 -3.38
C GLU A 59 -14.91 -106.62 -3.37
N TRP A 60 -13.67 -106.77 -3.84
CA TRP A 60 -12.73 -105.65 -3.99
C TRP A 60 -13.15 -104.68 -5.10
N ASP A 61 -13.67 -105.18 -6.22
CA ASP A 61 -14.17 -104.35 -7.32
C ASP A 61 -15.40 -103.52 -6.88
N ASP A 62 -16.32 -104.11 -6.12
CA ASP A 62 -17.49 -103.40 -5.59
C ASP A 62 -17.12 -102.39 -4.50
N ALA A 63 -16.17 -102.73 -3.62
CA ALA A 63 -15.64 -101.80 -2.62
C ALA A 63 -14.93 -100.61 -3.27
N LEU A 64 -14.14 -100.84 -4.33
CA LEU A 64 -13.44 -99.80 -5.06
C LEU A 64 -14.42 -98.87 -5.78
N LYS A 65 -15.44 -99.43 -6.45
CA LYS A 65 -16.50 -98.62 -7.09
C LYS A 65 -17.28 -97.79 -6.08
N ASN A 66 -17.59 -98.35 -4.91
CA ASN A 66 -18.29 -97.61 -3.85
C ASN A 66 -17.45 -96.44 -3.33
N LEU A 67 -16.15 -96.66 -3.11
CA LEU A 67 -15.24 -95.60 -2.68
C LEU A 67 -15.08 -94.51 -3.76
N GLN A 68 -14.92 -94.89 -5.03
CA GLN A 68 -14.86 -93.96 -6.15
C GLN A 68 -16.13 -93.11 -6.25
N GLU A 69 -17.30 -93.72 -6.10
CA GLU A 69 -18.58 -92.99 -6.10
C GLU A 69 -18.71 -92.06 -4.89
N LYS A 70 -18.21 -92.47 -3.72
CA LYS A 70 -18.20 -91.62 -2.53
C LYS A 70 -17.25 -90.43 -2.67
N ILE A 71 -16.07 -90.63 -3.24
CA ILE A 71 -15.13 -89.55 -3.57
C ILE A 71 -15.79 -88.59 -4.56
N ARG A 72 -16.39 -89.10 -5.65
CA ARG A 72 -17.10 -88.30 -6.64
C ARG A 72 -18.22 -87.46 -6.01
N ARG A 73 -19.00 -88.04 -5.09
CA ARG A 73 -20.06 -87.34 -4.37
C ARG A 73 -19.52 -86.23 -3.47
N LEU A 74 -18.47 -86.52 -2.70
CA LEU A 74 -17.81 -85.53 -1.83
C LEU A 74 -17.19 -84.38 -2.64
N GLU A 75 -16.62 -84.67 -3.81
CA GLU A 75 -16.11 -83.65 -4.71
C GLU A 75 -17.22 -82.74 -5.25
N LEU A 76 -18.38 -83.31 -5.58
CA LEU A 76 -19.54 -82.54 -6.03
C LEU A 76 -20.09 -81.65 -4.90
N GLU A 77 -20.23 -82.17 -3.69
CA GLU A 77 -20.66 -81.41 -2.51
C GLU A 77 -19.65 -80.30 -2.17
N ARG A 78 -18.35 -80.57 -2.29
CA ARG A 78 -17.30 -79.56 -2.12
C ARG A 78 -17.42 -78.45 -3.18
N CYS A 79 -17.68 -78.80 -4.44
CA CYS A 79 -17.86 -77.80 -5.49
C CYS A 79 -19.12 -76.95 -5.25
N ASP A 80 -20.24 -77.56 -4.87
CA ASP A 80 -21.49 -76.86 -4.56
C ASP A 80 -21.34 -75.92 -3.36
N THR A 81 -20.75 -76.40 -2.27
CA THR A 81 -20.47 -75.56 -1.08
C THR A 81 -19.50 -74.44 -1.38
N HIS A 82 -18.46 -74.70 -2.18
CA HIS A 82 -17.52 -73.68 -2.60
C HIS A 82 -18.19 -72.60 -3.45
N GLN A 83 -19.06 -72.99 -4.38
CA GLN A 83 -19.83 -72.05 -5.20
C GLN A 83 -20.78 -71.21 -4.34
N LYS A 84 -21.50 -71.82 -3.39
CA LYS A 84 -22.37 -71.10 -2.44
C LYS A 84 -21.61 -70.11 -1.57
N LEU A 85 -20.43 -70.48 -1.09
CA LEU A 85 -19.58 -69.56 -0.33
C LEU A 85 -19.08 -68.40 -1.21
N GLN A 86 -18.73 -68.69 -2.46
CA GLN A 86 -18.31 -67.66 -3.41
C GLN A 86 -19.45 -66.68 -3.73
N THR A 87 -20.68 -67.16 -3.92
CA THR A 87 -21.84 -66.29 -4.14
C THR A 87 -22.14 -65.43 -2.92
N LEU A 88 -22.17 -66.01 -1.71
CA LEU A 88 -22.37 -65.25 -0.47
C LEU A 88 -21.27 -64.22 -0.22
N SER A 89 -20.01 -64.58 -0.53
CA SER A 89 -18.88 -63.66 -0.45
C SER A 89 -19.06 -62.47 -1.40
N ASN A 90 -19.51 -62.71 -2.63
CA ASN A 90 -19.72 -61.65 -3.62
C ASN A 90 -20.90 -60.74 -3.24
N GLU A 91 -22.00 -61.31 -2.75
CA GLU A 91 -23.16 -60.55 -2.27
C GLU A 91 -22.80 -59.66 -1.07
N SER A 92 -21.97 -60.17 -0.15
CA SER A 92 -21.45 -59.40 0.98
C SER A 92 -20.60 -58.21 0.52
N ILE A 93 -19.71 -58.40 -0.47
CA ILE A 93 -18.90 -57.32 -1.04
C ILE A 93 -19.78 -56.28 -1.74
N GLN A 94 -20.80 -56.70 -2.48
CA GLN A 94 -21.70 -55.79 -3.20
C GLN A 94 -22.56 -54.95 -2.26
N THR A 95 -23.12 -55.55 -1.22
CA THR A 95 -23.92 -54.82 -0.21
C THR A 95 -23.06 -53.80 0.55
N GLN A 96 -21.84 -54.17 0.92
CA GLN A 96 -20.89 -53.26 1.56
C GLN A 96 -20.44 -52.11 0.62
N ALA A 97 -20.23 -52.39 -0.66
CA ALA A 97 -19.91 -51.37 -1.65
C ALA A 97 -21.08 -50.41 -1.89
N HIS A 98 -22.32 -50.91 -1.90
CA HIS A 98 -23.51 -50.11 -2.12
C HIS A 98 -23.80 -49.17 -0.95
N SER A 99 -23.68 -49.64 0.30
CA SER A 99 -23.84 -48.80 1.48
C SER A 99 -22.79 -47.69 1.54
N ARG A 100 -21.54 -48.02 1.19
CA ARG A 100 -20.44 -47.05 1.15
C ARG A 100 -20.64 -46.00 0.06
N GLY A 101 -21.13 -46.40 -1.12
CA GLY A 101 -21.45 -45.48 -2.21
C GLY A 101 -22.57 -44.49 -1.85
N GLU A 102 -23.61 -44.94 -1.15
CA GLU A 102 -24.68 -44.06 -0.66
C GLU A 102 -24.21 -43.06 0.40
N GLU A 103 -23.34 -43.49 1.31
CA GLU A 103 -22.70 -42.60 2.29
C GLU A 103 -21.80 -41.57 1.60
N ASP A 104 -21.00 -41.98 0.62
CA ASP A 104 -20.13 -41.09 -0.14
C ASP A 104 -20.93 -40.04 -0.94
N LEU A 105 -22.07 -40.42 -1.52
CA LEU A 105 -23.00 -39.50 -2.20
C LEU A 105 -23.58 -38.45 -1.23
N LYS A 106 -24.06 -38.87 -0.06
CA LYS A 106 -24.59 -37.96 0.97
C LYS A 106 -23.49 -37.02 1.51
N ASN A 107 -22.29 -37.54 1.71
CA ASN A 107 -21.14 -36.75 2.12
C ASN A 107 -20.75 -35.72 1.04
N HIS A 108 -20.80 -36.10 -0.24
CA HIS A 108 -20.56 -35.18 -1.35
C HIS A 108 -21.61 -34.05 -1.39
N GLU A 109 -22.89 -34.39 -1.24
CA GLU A 109 -23.99 -33.42 -1.19
C GLU A 109 -23.84 -32.46 0.00
N LEU A 110 -23.49 -32.96 1.19
CA LEU A 110 -23.20 -32.14 2.37
C LEU A 110 -22.03 -31.19 2.13
N LEU A 111 -20.95 -31.65 1.50
CA LEU A 111 -19.81 -30.79 1.13
C LEU A 111 -20.24 -29.68 0.16
N CYS A 112 -21.06 -30.01 -0.84
CA CYS A 112 -21.63 -29.01 -1.75
C CYS A 112 -22.48 -27.97 -0.99
N HIS A 113 -23.32 -28.40 -0.05
CA HIS A 113 -24.12 -27.50 0.77
C HIS A 113 -23.28 -26.61 1.68
N LEU A 114 -22.23 -27.15 2.29
CA LEU A 114 -21.29 -26.39 3.12
C LEU A 114 -20.54 -25.35 2.29
N SER A 115 -20.00 -25.73 1.13
CA SER A 115 -19.33 -24.78 0.22
C SER A 115 -20.28 -23.67 -0.25
N ALA A 116 -21.54 -24.00 -0.56
CA ALA A 116 -22.54 -23.00 -0.91
C ALA A 116 -22.88 -22.08 0.28
N ALA A 117 -22.91 -22.61 1.51
CA ALA A 117 -23.11 -21.81 2.72
C ALA A 117 -21.92 -20.87 2.98
N GLU A 118 -20.69 -21.36 2.86
CA GLU A 118 -19.47 -20.55 2.98
C GLU A 118 -19.45 -19.41 1.95
N ALA A 119 -19.81 -19.68 0.70
CA ALA A 119 -19.91 -18.66 -0.34
C ALA A 119 -20.94 -17.57 0.00
N ARG A 120 -22.10 -17.96 0.57
CA ARG A 120 -23.12 -17.01 1.04
C ARG A 120 -22.58 -16.16 2.20
N CYS A 121 -21.92 -16.77 3.19
CA CYS A 121 -21.31 -16.07 4.31
C CYS A 121 -20.24 -15.08 3.85
N SER A 122 -19.31 -15.50 2.99
CA SER A 122 -18.28 -14.63 2.41
C SER A 122 -18.87 -13.42 1.67
N ARG A 123 -19.99 -13.59 0.97
CA ARG A 123 -20.68 -12.48 0.30
C ARG A 123 -21.25 -11.49 1.31
N LEU A 124 -21.87 -11.98 2.38
CA LEU A 124 -22.42 -11.14 3.44
C LEU A 124 -21.32 -10.39 4.20
N GLU A 125 -20.19 -11.04 4.48
CA GLU A 125 -19.02 -10.40 5.08
C GLU A 125 -18.50 -9.24 4.23
N ARG A 126 -18.36 -9.44 2.91
CA ARG A 126 -17.99 -8.37 1.98
C ARG A 126 -19.00 -7.23 1.96
N GLN A 127 -20.30 -7.53 2.02
CA GLN A 127 -21.35 -6.51 2.08
C GLN A 127 -21.27 -5.71 3.39
N LEU A 128 -21.04 -6.37 4.52
CA LEU A 128 -20.85 -5.71 5.82
C LEU A 128 -19.60 -4.83 5.83
N GLU A 129 -18.50 -5.28 5.23
CA GLU A 129 -17.29 -4.47 5.12
C GLU A 129 -17.51 -3.23 4.23
N HIS A 130 -18.22 -3.38 3.12
CA HIS A 130 -18.63 -2.25 2.28
C HIS A 130 -19.51 -1.26 3.06
N MET A 131 -20.50 -1.73 3.82
CA MET A 131 -21.33 -0.88 4.68
C MET A 131 -20.49 -0.16 5.73
N ARG A 132 -19.57 -0.86 6.42
CA ARG A 132 -18.65 -0.24 7.40
C ARG A 132 -17.77 0.82 6.77
N LYS A 133 -17.27 0.60 5.54
CA LYS A 133 -16.48 1.61 4.81
C LYS A 133 -17.33 2.82 4.46
N THR A 134 -18.56 2.61 3.99
CA THR A 134 -19.49 3.68 3.64
C THR A 134 -19.84 4.53 4.87
N VAL A 135 -20.09 3.91 6.02
CA VAL A 135 -20.34 4.61 7.29
C VAL A 135 -19.12 5.42 7.73
N ARG A 136 -17.92 4.80 7.76
CA ARG A 136 -16.66 5.51 8.10
C ARG A 136 -16.41 6.71 7.17
N ASN A 137 -16.65 6.57 5.88
CA ASN A 137 -16.52 7.66 4.92
C ASN A 137 -17.53 8.78 5.19
N ALA A 138 -18.79 8.43 5.46
CA ALA A 138 -19.83 9.40 5.80
C ALA A 138 -19.51 10.16 7.10
N GLU A 139 -19.01 9.46 8.12
CA GLU A 139 -18.57 10.05 9.38
C GLU A 139 -17.37 10.98 9.17
N SER A 140 -16.35 10.53 8.43
CA SER A 140 -15.18 11.35 8.08
C SER A 140 -15.60 12.61 7.34
N ASN A 141 -16.46 12.49 6.32
CA ASN A 141 -17.01 13.62 5.56
C ASN A 141 -17.78 14.59 6.47
N ARG A 142 -18.64 14.07 7.35
CA ARG A 142 -19.34 14.89 8.35
C ARG A 142 -18.36 15.66 9.24
N THR A 143 -17.32 14.99 9.76
CA THR A 143 -16.33 15.67 10.60
C THR A 143 -15.52 16.71 9.83
N ALA A 144 -15.23 16.49 8.55
CA ALA A 144 -14.53 17.44 7.70
C ALA A 144 -15.38 18.69 7.41
N VAL A 145 -16.69 18.50 7.15
CA VAL A 145 -17.64 19.61 6.99
C VAL A 145 -17.75 20.43 8.27
N LEU A 146 -17.90 19.77 9.43
CA LEU A 146 -17.97 20.47 10.72
C LEU A 146 -16.69 21.25 11.02
N ARG A 147 -15.52 20.68 10.72
CA ARG A 147 -14.24 21.39 10.86
C ARG A 147 -14.17 22.62 9.95
N ARG A 148 -14.60 22.51 8.68
CA ARG A 148 -14.67 23.66 7.76
C ARG A 148 -15.63 24.73 8.26
N GLN A 149 -16.80 24.33 8.76
CA GLN A 149 -17.78 25.26 9.32
C GLN A 149 -17.20 26.02 10.53
N ALA A 150 -16.58 25.31 11.48
CA ALA A 150 -15.93 25.94 12.63
C ALA A 150 -14.80 26.90 12.22
N SER A 151 -13.99 26.55 11.20
CA SER A 151 -12.96 27.45 10.67
C SER A 151 -13.56 28.71 10.02
N LEU A 152 -14.67 28.59 9.30
CA LEU A 152 -15.36 29.73 8.69
C LEU A 152 -16.01 30.64 9.75
N GLU A 153 -16.61 30.06 10.79
CA GLU A 153 -17.14 30.82 11.94
C GLU A 153 -16.04 31.55 12.70
N GLN A 154 -14.87 30.92 12.89
CA GLN A 154 -13.70 31.60 13.46
C GLN A 154 -13.20 32.74 12.57
N LEU A 155 -13.12 32.55 11.26
CA LEU A 155 -12.68 33.61 10.34
C LEU A 155 -13.67 34.78 10.33
N GLY A 156 -14.97 34.50 10.24
CA GLY A 156 -16.02 35.52 10.28
C GLY A 156 -16.09 36.27 11.61
N SER A 157 -15.84 35.59 12.73
CA SER A 157 -15.71 36.18 14.07
C SER A 157 -14.53 37.14 14.15
N VAL A 158 -13.35 36.71 13.69
CA VAL A 158 -12.13 37.54 13.69
C VAL A 158 -12.33 38.78 12.81
N ASP A 159 -12.84 38.60 11.59
CA ASP A 159 -13.13 39.72 10.68
C ASP A 159 -14.15 40.69 11.29
N HIS A 160 -15.20 40.20 11.95
CA HIS A 160 -16.18 41.04 12.64
C HIS A 160 -15.54 41.84 13.79
N THR A 161 -14.71 41.22 14.62
CA THR A 161 -14.00 41.92 15.72
C THR A 161 -13.01 42.97 15.21
N ASP A 162 -12.36 42.71 14.07
CA ASP A 162 -11.44 43.66 13.45
C ASP A 162 -12.17 44.86 12.84
N VAL A 163 -13.33 44.64 12.21
CA VAL A 163 -14.21 45.71 11.73
C VAL A 163 -14.73 46.55 12.90
N GLN A 164 -15.18 45.92 13.99
CA GLN A 164 -15.61 46.61 15.21
C GLN A 164 -14.51 47.54 15.76
N ARG A 165 -13.26 47.07 15.80
CA ARG A 165 -12.11 47.86 16.27
C ARG A 165 -11.80 49.04 15.35
N LYS A 166 -11.96 48.88 14.04
CA LYS A 166 -11.79 49.97 13.07
C LYS A 166 -12.86 51.04 13.21
N LEU A 167 -14.12 50.65 13.45
CA LEU A 167 -15.22 51.58 13.69
C LEU A 167 -14.96 52.41 14.95
N GLN A 168 -14.59 51.78 16.08
CA GLN A 168 -14.23 52.51 17.30
C GLN A 168 -13.09 53.51 17.07
N LYS A 169 -12.10 53.17 16.24
CA LYS A 169 -11.01 54.09 15.91
C LYS A 169 -11.48 55.26 15.06
N LEU A 170 -12.43 55.04 14.15
CA LEU A 170 -13.05 56.11 13.37
C LEU A 170 -13.85 57.06 14.26
N ASP A 171 -14.63 56.54 15.20
CA ASP A 171 -15.40 57.38 16.15
C ASP A 171 -14.49 58.32 16.96
N VAL A 172 -13.35 57.79 17.45
CA VAL A 172 -12.35 58.59 18.18
C VAL A 172 -11.73 59.66 17.28
N LEU A 173 -11.42 59.31 16.03
CA LEU A 173 -10.86 60.28 15.08
C LEU A 173 -11.88 61.36 14.70
N GLU A 174 -13.15 61.01 14.57
CA GLU A 174 -14.24 61.95 14.29
C GLU A 174 -14.44 62.93 15.46
N GLN A 175 -14.38 62.45 16.70
CA GLN A 175 -14.39 63.31 17.89
C GLN A 175 -13.20 64.27 17.94
N GLU A 176 -11.98 63.79 17.67
CA GLU A 176 -10.79 64.65 17.64
C GLU A 176 -10.86 65.66 16.50
N TYR A 177 -11.40 65.27 15.34
CA TYR A 177 -11.63 66.18 14.22
C TYR A 177 -12.62 67.29 14.60
N GLN A 178 -13.72 66.95 15.26
CA GLN A 178 -14.68 67.93 15.73
C GLN A 178 -14.06 68.89 16.76
N ARG A 179 -13.34 68.36 17.75
CA ARG A 179 -12.63 69.16 18.78
C ARG A 179 -11.62 70.12 18.15
N LEU A 180 -10.86 69.64 17.16
CA LEU A 180 -9.91 70.46 16.43
C LEU A 180 -10.61 71.56 15.64
N THR A 181 -11.73 71.23 14.98
CA THR A 181 -12.55 72.19 14.24
C THR A 181 -13.08 73.29 15.17
N ASP A 182 -13.63 72.94 16.33
CA ASP A 182 -14.13 73.92 17.31
C ASP A 182 -13.00 74.84 17.79
N THR A 183 -11.82 74.27 18.05
CA THR A 183 -10.63 75.03 18.45
C THR A 183 -10.17 75.98 17.34
N GLN A 184 -10.17 75.51 16.09
CA GLN A 184 -9.83 76.32 14.92
C GLN A 184 -10.82 77.48 14.75
N THR A 185 -12.14 77.23 14.81
CA THR A 185 -13.15 78.30 14.65
C THR A 185 -13.04 79.36 15.76
N LEU A 186 -12.72 78.96 17.00
CA LEU A 186 -12.49 79.89 18.10
C LEU A 186 -11.24 80.74 17.87
N ALA A 187 -10.15 80.12 17.40
CA ALA A 187 -8.92 80.82 17.06
C ALA A 187 -9.17 81.84 15.92
N GLU A 188 -9.87 81.44 14.87
CA GLU A 188 -10.25 82.33 13.75
C GLU A 188 -11.11 83.50 14.22
N LYS A 189 -12.09 83.27 15.12
CA LYS A 189 -12.88 84.36 15.71
C LYS A 189 -12.00 85.33 16.48
N LYS A 190 -11.06 84.83 17.28
CA LYS A 190 -10.17 85.68 18.07
C LYS A 190 -9.22 86.48 17.20
N ILE A 191 -8.73 85.91 16.09
CA ILE A 191 -7.93 86.63 15.09
C ILE A 191 -8.76 87.78 14.50
N ARG A 192 -9.99 87.53 14.06
CA ARG A 192 -10.88 88.58 13.53
C ARG A 192 -11.13 89.71 14.53
N ASP A 193 -11.33 89.39 15.80
CA ASP A 193 -11.53 90.40 16.85
C ASP A 193 -10.26 91.22 17.09
N LEU A 194 -9.08 90.60 17.05
CA LEU A 194 -7.79 91.29 17.16
C LEU A 194 -7.49 92.16 15.94
N GLU A 195 -7.81 91.70 14.73
CA GLU A 195 -7.69 92.48 13.49
C GLU A 195 -8.55 93.74 13.54
N ARG A 196 -9.78 93.65 14.05
CA ARG A 196 -10.67 94.82 14.21
C ARG A 196 -10.10 95.84 15.20
N LYS A 197 -9.63 95.38 16.36
CA LYS A 197 -8.99 96.26 17.36
C LYS A 197 -7.72 96.91 16.81
N LEU A 198 -6.95 96.18 16.01
CA LEU A 198 -5.76 96.74 15.37
C LEU A 198 -6.13 97.87 14.40
N GLN A 199 -7.18 97.68 13.59
CA GLN A 199 -7.68 98.73 12.69
C GLN A 199 -8.19 99.96 13.45
N GLU A 200 -8.89 99.77 14.58
CA GLU A 200 -9.35 100.87 15.45
C GLU A 200 -8.17 101.66 16.02
N GLU A 201 -7.16 100.97 16.56
CA GLU A 201 -5.93 101.59 17.08
C GLU A 201 -5.16 102.32 15.97
N GLU A 202 -5.06 101.75 14.78
CA GLU A 202 -4.46 102.41 13.61
C GLU A 202 -5.24 103.68 13.20
N HIS A 203 -6.57 103.63 13.22
CA HIS A 203 -7.41 104.78 12.94
C HIS A 203 -7.24 105.87 14.00
N GLN A 204 -7.20 105.51 15.29
CA GLN A 204 -6.92 106.45 16.38
C GLN A 204 -5.54 107.10 16.24
N ARG A 205 -4.50 106.33 15.92
CA ARG A 205 -3.15 106.86 15.64
C ARG A 205 -3.15 107.83 14.47
N LYS A 206 -3.86 107.51 13.37
CA LYS A 206 -4.02 108.43 12.23
C LYS A 206 -4.72 109.73 12.66
N LEU A 207 -5.78 109.66 13.46
CA LEU A 207 -6.49 110.85 13.93
C LEU A 207 -5.61 111.73 14.83
N LEU A 208 -4.85 111.13 15.74
CA LEU A 208 -3.87 111.84 16.56
C LEU A 208 -2.74 112.44 15.72
N GLN A 209 -2.25 111.73 14.69
CA GLN A 209 -1.26 112.25 13.77
C GLN A 209 -1.80 113.48 13.02
N THR A 210 -3.01 113.40 12.47
CA THR A 210 -3.67 114.55 11.79
C THR A 210 -3.93 115.70 12.77
N GLY A 211 -4.34 115.41 14.00
CA GLY A 211 -4.58 116.42 15.04
C GLY A 211 -3.30 117.11 15.51
N LEU A 212 -2.18 116.38 15.62
CA LEU A 212 -0.86 116.93 15.90
C LEU A 212 -0.29 117.71 14.72
N GLU A 213 -0.52 117.28 13.47
CA GLU A 213 -0.15 118.04 12.27
C GLU A 213 -0.97 119.33 12.14
N ALA A 214 -2.27 119.30 12.41
CA ALA A 214 -3.13 120.48 12.46
C ALA A 214 -2.66 121.45 13.56
N ASN A 215 -2.37 120.96 14.77
CA ASN A 215 -1.80 121.76 15.85
C ASN A 215 -0.41 122.30 15.50
N ARG A 216 0.42 121.53 14.78
CA ARG A 216 1.73 122.00 14.27
C ARG A 216 1.55 123.15 13.28
N ILE A 217 0.58 123.07 12.36
CA ILE A 217 0.26 124.15 11.41
C ILE A 217 -0.25 125.39 12.16
N LEU A 218 -1.13 125.19 13.16
CA LEU A 218 -1.67 126.26 13.99
C LEU A 218 -0.56 126.98 14.79
N ILE A 219 0.33 126.22 15.44
CA ILE A 219 1.46 126.78 16.20
C ILE A 219 2.49 127.43 15.27
N GLN A 220 2.72 126.89 14.06
CA GLN A 220 3.54 127.54 13.03
C GLN A 220 2.95 128.85 12.53
N SER A 221 1.63 129.06 12.63
CA SER A 221 0.97 130.30 12.22
C SER A 221 1.02 131.41 13.29
N VAL A 222 1.42 131.10 14.53
CA VAL A 222 1.41 132.05 15.67
C VAL A 222 2.82 132.29 16.26
N SER A 223 3.87 131.61 15.80
CA SER A 223 5.24 131.77 16.34
C SER A 223 6.25 132.30 15.31
N PRO A 224 7.05 133.35 15.62
CA PRO A 224 8.08 133.88 14.71
C PRO A 224 9.21 132.87 14.50
N ARG A 225 9.51 132.54 13.23
CA ARG A 225 10.63 131.67 12.86
C ARG A 225 11.96 132.22 13.38
N PRO A 226 12.81 131.42 14.03
CA PRO A 226 14.24 131.63 14.03
C PRO A 226 14.95 130.71 13.04
N HIS A 227 16.05 131.24 12.54
CA HIS A 227 16.97 130.66 11.58
C HIS A 227 17.89 129.62 12.22
N LYS A 228 18.25 128.63 11.38
CA LYS A 228 19.53 127.91 11.24
C LYS A 228 20.30 127.47 12.50
N SER A 229 20.68 126.19 12.48
CA SER A 229 22.05 125.67 12.65
C SER A 229 22.20 124.53 13.67
N SER A 230 23.23 123.70 13.39
CA SER A 230 23.85 122.66 14.23
C SER A 230 23.18 121.27 14.24
N LYS A 231 23.81 120.34 13.51
CA LYS A 231 23.78 118.91 13.82
C LYS A 231 24.92 118.65 14.82
N VAL A 232 24.58 118.48 16.09
CA VAL A 232 25.38 117.74 17.06
C VAL A 232 24.53 116.57 17.58
N LYS A 233 25.06 115.37 17.34
CA LYS A 233 24.85 114.08 18.03
C LYS A 233 23.47 113.80 18.64
N GLN A 234 22.76 112.83 18.05
CA GLN A 234 22.00 111.86 18.83
C GLN A 234 22.06 110.46 18.21
N LYS A 235 22.17 109.50 19.11
CA LYS A 235 22.44 108.06 18.92
C LYS A 235 21.37 107.40 18.04
N MET A 236 21.81 106.52 17.14
CA MET A 236 21.03 105.36 16.74
C MET A 236 21.94 104.14 16.72
N SER A 237 21.68 103.23 17.66
CA SER A 237 22.15 101.86 17.60
C SER A 237 21.59 101.24 16.32
N THR A 238 22.46 100.99 15.36
CA THR A 238 22.14 100.21 14.18
C THR A 238 21.85 98.77 14.62
N SER A 239 20.60 98.37 14.43
CA SER A 239 20.19 97.06 13.90
C SER A 239 21.27 95.97 13.97
N SER A 240 21.13 95.06 14.93
CA SER A 240 21.66 93.69 14.80
C SER A 240 20.49 92.74 14.99
N SER A 241 19.72 92.58 13.91
CA SER A 241 18.70 91.54 13.83
C SER A 241 19.39 90.18 13.76
N HIS A 242 19.15 89.33 14.75
CA HIS A 242 19.47 87.90 14.67
C HIS A 242 18.72 87.29 13.49
N SER A 243 19.46 87.00 12.42
CA SER A 243 18.92 86.37 11.22
C SER A 243 18.41 84.96 11.54
N VAL A 244 17.14 84.71 11.22
CA VAL A 244 16.44 83.40 11.27
C VAL A 244 17.16 82.31 10.43
N ARG A 245 18.18 82.68 9.64
CA ARG A 245 19.02 81.78 8.85
C ARG A 245 19.89 80.84 9.69
N ALA A 246 20.16 81.17 10.96
CA ALA A 246 20.91 80.29 11.87
C ALA A 246 20.12 79.04 12.29
N ASN A 247 18.78 79.08 12.27
CA ASN A 247 17.96 77.96 12.74
C ASN A 247 17.76 76.87 11.67
N VAL A 248 17.78 77.23 10.38
CA VAL A 248 17.63 76.26 9.28
C VAL A 248 18.89 75.42 9.10
N GLN A 249 20.08 76.00 9.30
CA GLN A 249 21.34 75.24 9.23
C GLN A 249 21.49 74.24 10.39
N HIS A 250 20.95 74.55 11.58
CA HIS A 250 20.96 73.63 12.71
C HIS A 250 20.01 72.45 12.50
N VAL A 251 18.81 72.70 11.98
CA VAL A 251 17.83 71.65 11.64
C VAL A 251 18.35 70.73 10.52
N LEU A 252 18.99 71.30 9.48
CA LEU A 252 19.61 70.50 8.41
C LEU A 252 20.77 69.65 8.91
N HIS A 253 21.58 70.14 9.86
CA HIS A 253 22.64 69.36 10.48
C HIS A 253 22.10 68.18 11.32
N LEU A 254 21.01 68.41 12.07
CA LEU A 254 20.29 67.36 12.82
C LEU A 254 19.66 66.30 11.91
N MET A 255 19.17 66.68 10.72
CA MET A 255 18.63 65.73 9.75
C MET A 255 19.72 64.93 9.00
N LYS A 256 20.96 65.42 8.95
CA LYS A 256 22.08 64.76 8.25
C LYS A 256 22.76 63.67 9.10
N HIS A 257 22.49 63.63 10.40
CA HIS A 257 22.98 62.58 11.31
C HIS A 257 21.79 61.77 11.82
N HIS A 258 21.61 60.56 11.29
CA HIS A 258 20.59 59.61 11.75
C HIS A 258 20.66 59.42 13.28
N HIS A 259 19.61 59.85 13.99
CA HIS A 259 19.41 59.52 15.41
C HIS A 259 18.79 58.11 15.50
N PRO A 260 19.46 57.13 16.14
CA PRO A 260 19.00 55.73 16.20
C PRO A 260 17.69 55.52 16.97
N GLN A 261 17.14 56.54 17.63
CA GLN A 261 15.97 56.44 18.51
C GLN A 261 14.63 56.79 17.83
N LEU A 262 14.64 57.12 16.53
CA LEU A 262 13.43 57.48 15.77
C LEU A 262 13.16 56.55 14.57
N CYS A 263 13.94 55.49 14.40
CA CYS A 263 13.72 54.50 13.35
C CYS A 263 12.84 53.37 13.89
N ASN A 264 11.65 53.20 13.30
CA ASN A 264 10.75 52.09 13.58
C ASN A 264 11.39 50.76 13.15
N GLU A 265 11.52 49.81 14.06
CA GLU A 265 12.22 48.51 13.92
C GLU A 265 11.50 47.51 12.99
N ARG A 266 10.68 47.98 12.04
CA ARG A 266 9.68 47.15 11.33
C ARG A 266 9.86 47.04 9.82
N VAL A 267 10.98 47.47 9.24
CA VAL A 267 11.14 47.50 7.77
C VAL A 267 12.26 46.60 7.24
N LEU A 268 13.13 46.00 8.06
CA LEU A 268 14.19 45.11 7.56
C LEU A 268 14.40 43.87 8.46
N GLY A 269 13.64 42.80 8.24
CA GLY A 269 13.96 41.47 8.80
C GLY A 269 12.77 40.50 8.95
N HIS A 270 12.55 39.65 7.93
CA HIS A 270 11.90 38.34 8.04
C HIS A 270 12.93 37.33 8.65
N THR A 271 12.69 36.32 9.50
CA THR A 271 11.52 35.45 9.84
C THR A 271 11.88 34.55 11.10
N PRO A 272 10.97 33.74 11.71
CA PRO A 272 10.72 33.51 13.17
C PRO A 272 11.34 32.20 13.76
N PRO A 273 10.88 31.52 14.87
CA PRO A 273 10.23 31.82 16.19
C PRO A 273 11.06 31.25 17.42
N PRO A 274 10.68 31.29 18.74
CA PRO A 274 9.79 30.25 19.38
C PRO A 274 9.02 30.61 20.71
N CYS A 275 8.09 29.73 21.14
CA CYS A 275 7.53 29.48 22.51
C CYS A 275 6.50 30.48 23.13
N SER A 276 5.50 30.13 23.98
CA SER A 276 4.92 28.86 24.51
C SER A 276 3.72 29.15 25.45
N THR A 277 3.01 28.08 25.87
CA THR A 277 2.19 27.87 27.10
C THR A 277 0.65 28.03 26.96
N ASN A 278 -0.24 27.19 27.53
CA ASN A 278 -0.12 26.17 28.59
C ASN A 278 -1.34 25.21 28.67
N GLU A 279 -1.20 24.13 29.49
CA GLU A 279 -2.22 23.27 30.16
C GLU A 279 -2.53 21.82 29.66
N ARG A 280 -1.77 20.86 30.24
CA ARG A 280 -2.16 19.59 30.92
C ARG A 280 -3.11 18.54 30.26
N ARG A 281 -2.57 17.34 29.97
CA ARG A 281 -2.70 16.09 30.80
C ARG A 281 -1.90 14.87 30.26
N ARG A 282 -0.89 14.48 31.05
CA ARG A 282 -0.36 13.15 31.45
C ARG A 282 -0.56 11.89 30.55
N SER A 283 0.56 11.26 30.17
CA SER A 283 1.07 9.95 30.70
C SER A 283 2.07 9.33 29.69
N ALA A 284 3.38 9.51 29.90
CA ALA A 284 4.32 8.47 30.34
C ALA A 284 4.44 7.23 29.43
N HIS A 285 5.52 7.13 28.65
CA HIS A 285 6.58 6.13 28.88
C HIS A 285 7.84 6.47 28.07
N ARG A 286 8.95 5.98 28.61
CA ARG A 286 10.35 6.40 28.45
C ARG A 286 10.96 6.10 27.08
N SER A 287 11.92 6.95 26.74
CA SER A 287 12.95 6.82 25.72
C SER A 287 14.03 5.79 26.08
N SER A 288 14.59 5.18 25.03
CA SER A 288 16.03 4.84 24.90
C SER A 288 16.31 4.67 23.38
N SER A 289 16.94 5.63 22.71
CA SER A 289 18.37 5.61 22.30
C SER A 289 18.77 4.28 21.66
N SER A 290 19.29 4.18 20.43
CA SER A 290 20.21 5.05 19.71
C SER A 290 20.46 4.49 18.29
N SER A 291 21.05 5.32 17.41
CA SER A 291 21.72 4.98 16.14
C SER A 291 20.87 4.46 14.96
N ALA A 292 20.11 5.36 14.30
CA ALA A 292 19.48 5.07 12.99
C ALA A 292 19.08 6.35 12.21
N SER A 293 19.83 7.46 12.30
CA SER A 293 19.40 8.74 11.71
C SER A 293 19.50 8.81 10.17
N SER A 294 19.96 7.76 9.49
CA SER A 294 19.97 7.66 8.03
C SER A 294 19.02 6.61 7.44
N SER A 295 18.43 5.73 8.25
CA SER A 295 17.42 4.77 7.80
C SER A 295 15.99 5.30 7.95
N SER A 296 15.70 6.09 9.00
CA SER A 296 14.34 6.64 9.25
C SER A 296 13.79 7.45 8.07
N SER A 297 14.59 8.34 7.46
CA SER A 297 14.13 9.17 6.34
C SER A 297 13.98 8.40 5.02
N SER A 298 14.64 7.24 4.88
CA SER A 298 14.50 6.37 3.70
C SER A 298 13.26 5.48 3.80
N GLU A 299 12.90 5.05 5.01
CA GLU A 299 11.69 4.28 5.30
C GLU A 299 10.44 5.15 5.15
N GLU A 300 10.44 6.35 5.74
CA GLU A 300 9.34 7.33 5.59
C GLU A 300 9.08 7.71 4.11
N LEU A 301 10.13 7.85 3.29
CA LEU A 301 9.99 8.12 1.86
C LEU A 301 9.42 6.91 1.10
N SER A 302 9.74 5.70 1.53
CA SER A 302 9.24 4.46 0.94
C SER A 302 7.77 4.25 1.29
N ASP A 303 7.37 4.53 2.52
CA ASP A 303 5.97 4.51 2.97
C ASP A 303 5.14 5.56 2.24
N LEU A 304 5.68 6.78 2.07
CA LEU A 304 5.05 7.82 1.27
C LEU A 304 4.88 7.36 -0.19
N LEU A 305 5.92 6.77 -0.79
CA LEU A 305 5.87 6.28 -2.15
C LEU A 305 4.83 5.16 -2.32
N LEU A 306 4.69 4.29 -1.32
CA LEU A 306 3.69 3.22 -1.29
C LEU A 306 2.27 3.82 -1.26
N MET A 307 2.00 4.76 -0.36
CA MET A 307 0.70 5.45 -0.31
C MET A 307 0.37 6.17 -1.62
N LEU A 308 1.35 6.85 -2.23
CA LEU A 308 1.14 7.52 -3.52
C LEU A 308 0.81 6.52 -4.63
N GLN A 309 1.43 5.33 -4.63
CA GLN A 309 1.15 4.27 -5.60
C GLN A 309 -0.23 3.65 -5.40
N ASP A 310 -0.64 3.41 -4.16
CA ASP A 310 -1.97 2.88 -3.85
C ASP A 310 -3.07 3.86 -4.27
N GLU A 311 -2.90 5.16 -4.00
CA GLU A 311 -3.82 6.20 -4.46
C GLU A 311 -3.89 6.29 -5.99
N PHE A 312 -2.74 6.16 -6.67
CA PHE A 312 -2.71 6.12 -8.14
C PHE A 312 -3.41 4.87 -8.69
N GLY A 313 -3.24 3.72 -8.03
CA GLY A 313 -3.96 2.49 -8.34
C GLY A 313 -5.47 2.65 -8.17
N HIS A 314 -5.91 3.30 -7.10
CA HIS A 314 -7.33 3.58 -6.87
C HIS A 314 -7.93 4.47 -7.97
N MET A 315 -7.24 5.56 -8.34
CA MET A 315 -7.68 6.42 -9.44
C MET A 315 -7.68 5.71 -10.80
N SER A 316 -6.74 4.78 -11.02
CA SER A 316 -6.72 3.97 -12.25
C SER A 316 -7.94 3.05 -12.32
N PHE A 317 -8.35 2.48 -11.19
CA PHE A 317 -9.56 1.69 -11.10
C PHE A 317 -10.82 2.54 -11.32
N GLU A 318 -10.90 3.73 -10.71
CA GLU A 318 -12.00 4.70 -10.94
C GLU A 318 -12.09 5.09 -12.42
N HIS A 319 -10.95 5.29 -13.09
CA HIS A 319 -10.91 5.60 -14.52
C HIS A 319 -11.47 4.46 -15.38
N GLN A 320 -11.10 3.22 -15.07
CA GLN A 320 -11.62 2.04 -15.77
C GLN A 320 -13.12 1.81 -15.49
N GLU A 321 -13.59 2.17 -14.31
CA GLU A 321 -15.01 2.11 -13.95
C GLU A 321 -15.82 3.18 -14.70
N LEU A 322 -15.36 4.43 -14.71
CA LEU A 322 -15.99 5.52 -15.47
C LEU A 322 -16.04 5.21 -16.97
N ALA A 323 -14.97 4.64 -17.54
CA ALA A 323 -14.97 4.19 -18.92
C ALA A 323 -16.08 3.15 -19.19
N ARG A 324 -16.26 2.17 -18.30
CA ARG A 324 -17.32 1.16 -18.43
C ARG A 324 -18.73 1.75 -18.26
N GLN A 325 -18.88 2.74 -17.38
CA GLN A 325 -20.15 3.45 -17.18
C GLN A 325 -20.51 4.29 -18.41
N ILE A 326 -19.53 4.91 -19.06
CA ILE A 326 -19.71 5.66 -20.32
C ILE A 326 -20.19 4.73 -21.43
N GLU A 327 -19.57 3.55 -21.58
CA GLU A 327 -19.95 2.56 -22.59
C GLU A 327 -21.36 1.97 -22.38
N SER A 328 -21.76 1.80 -21.12
CA SER A 328 -23.08 1.24 -20.76
C SER A 328 -24.18 2.31 -20.63
N SER A 329 -23.84 3.60 -20.76
CA SER A 329 -24.80 4.69 -20.66
C SER A 329 -25.68 4.81 -21.91
N GLY A 330 -26.99 4.65 -21.76
CA GLY A 330 -27.98 4.83 -22.84
C GLY A 330 -28.48 6.27 -23.04
N SER A 331 -28.00 7.24 -22.24
CA SER A 331 -28.40 8.65 -22.30
C SER A 331 -27.19 9.53 -22.59
N ASP A 332 -27.26 10.31 -23.66
CA ASP A 332 -26.15 11.17 -24.11
C ASP A 332 -25.77 12.24 -23.08
N ARG A 333 -26.73 12.74 -22.30
CA ARG A 333 -26.46 13.72 -21.23
C ARG A 333 -25.61 13.12 -20.12
N LEU A 334 -25.99 11.93 -19.66
CA LEU A 334 -25.26 11.20 -18.62
C LEU A 334 -23.86 10.82 -19.12
N ARG A 335 -23.76 10.38 -20.37
CA ARG A 335 -22.48 10.09 -21.01
C ARG A 335 -21.53 11.30 -21.00
N GLN A 336 -22.02 12.48 -21.40
CA GLN A 336 -21.22 13.70 -21.37
C GLN A 336 -20.81 14.12 -19.94
N ASP A 337 -21.67 13.90 -18.94
CA ASP A 337 -21.34 14.16 -17.54
C ASP A 337 -20.20 13.23 -17.06
N LEU A 338 -20.29 11.93 -17.35
CA LEU A 338 -19.26 10.95 -17.01
C LEU A 338 -17.95 11.19 -17.78
N GLU A 339 -18.02 11.62 -19.05
CA GLU A 339 -16.84 12.01 -19.84
C GLU A 339 -16.12 13.21 -19.21
N ARG A 340 -16.86 14.23 -18.74
CA ARG A 340 -16.29 15.36 -17.98
C ARG A 340 -15.65 14.90 -16.68
N GLU A 341 -16.30 14.02 -15.93
CA GLU A 341 -15.76 13.46 -14.70
C GLU A 341 -14.46 12.69 -14.97
N MET A 342 -14.42 11.89 -16.03
CA MET A 342 -13.24 11.17 -16.47
C MET A 342 -12.09 12.11 -16.86
N GLU A 343 -12.34 13.22 -17.56
CA GLU A 343 -11.32 14.23 -17.84
C GLU A 343 -10.74 14.85 -16.56
N THR A 344 -11.59 15.14 -15.57
CA THR A 344 -11.10 15.67 -14.28
C THR A 344 -10.28 14.63 -13.51
N LEU A 345 -10.65 13.35 -13.59
CA LEU A 345 -9.90 12.26 -12.99
C LEU A 345 -8.54 12.09 -13.66
N VAL A 346 -8.46 12.15 -14.99
CA VAL A 346 -7.19 12.06 -15.73
C VAL A 346 -6.23 13.17 -15.30
N LYS A 347 -6.70 14.42 -15.17
CA LYS A 347 -5.87 15.54 -14.65
C LYS A 347 -5.33 15.27 -13.24
N ARG A 348 -6.14 14.65 -12.37
CA ARG A 348 -5.71 14.21 -11.03
C ARG A 348 -4.69 13.08 -11.09
N MET A 349 -4.90 12.09 -11.97
CA MET A 349 -3.97 10.98 -12.20
C MET A 349 -2.61 11.48 -12.70
N GLU A 350 -2.58 12.40 -13.67
CA GLU A 350 -1.35 13.02 -14.19
C GLU A 350 -0.58 13.73 -13.07
N SER A 351 -1.26 14.57 -12.30
CA SER A 351 -0.67 15.29 -11.17
C SER A 351 -0.09 14.35 -10.11
N LYS A 352 -0.75 13.22 -9.85
CA LYS A 352 -0.25 12.20 -8.91
C LYS A 352 0.92 11.40 -9.51
N GLY A 353 0.89 11.11 -10.81
CA GLY A 353 2.00 10.52 -11.54
C GLY A 353 3.27 11.38 -11.44
N GLU A 354 3.13 12.71 -11.54
CA GLU A 354 4.23 13.64 -11.31
C GLU A 354 4.76 13.60 -9.86
N GLN A 355 3.87 13.50 -8.86
CA GLN A 355 4.27 13.37 -7.46
C GLN A 355 5.09 12.10 -7.24
N ILE A 356 4.62 10.96 -7.75
CA ILE A 356 5.35 9.69 -7.71
C ILE A 356 6.71 9.82 -8.39
N ALA A 357 6.76 10.47 -9.57
CA ALA A 357 8.01 10.70 -10.28
C ALA A 357 9.00 11.56 -9.49
N LYS A 358 8.53 12.62 -8.81
CA LYS A 358 9.35 13.48 -7.94
C LYS A 358 9.92 12.68 -6.76
N VAL A 359 9.08 11.88 -6.10
CA VAL A 359 9.51 11.03 -4.97
C VAL A 359 10.53 9.98 -5.42
N ARG A 360 10.31 9.29 -6.55
CA ARG A 360 11.26 8.31 -7.09
C ARG A 360 12.60 8.95 -7.49
N ARG A 361 12.59 10.16 -8.05
CA ARG A 361 13.82 10.92 -8.34
C ARG A 361 14.59 11.24 -7.06
N HIS A 362 13.88 11.66 -6.00
CA HIS A 362 14.48 11.96 -4.72
C HIS A 362 15.09 10.70 -4.07
N GLN A 363 14.38 9.57 -4.09
CA GLN A 363 14.89 8.28 -3.61
C GLN A 363 16.17 7.86 -4.34
N THR A 364 16.18 7.98 -5.68
CA THR A 364 17.37 7.70 -6.50
C THR A 364 18.54 8.65 -6.17
N GLN A 365 18.26 9.92 -5.88
CA GLN A 365 19.27 10.90 -5.50
C GLN A 365 19.89 10.56 -4.15
N LEU A 366 19.07 10.17 -3.16
CA LEU A 366 19.55 9.72 -1.85
C LEU A 366 20.42 8.46 -1.95
N GLU A 367 20.03 7.48 -2.76
CA GLU A 367 20.84 6.28 -3.02
C GLU A 367 22.19 6.60 -3.65
N ARG A 368 22.23 7.56 -4.59
CA ARG A 368 23.47 8.03 -5.22
C ARG A 368 24.40 8.73 -4.21
N MET A 369 23.85 9.59 -3.34
CA MET A 369 24.62 10.26 -2.28
C MET A 369 25.15 9.23 -1.27
N ARG A 370 24.36 8.21 -0.92
CA ARG A 370 24.78 7.11 -0.04
C ARG A 370 25.92 6.28 -0.64
N ARG A 371 25.88 6.02 -1.96
CA ARG A 371 26.97 5.33 -2.68
C ARG A 371 28.25 6.15 -2.80
N GLN A 372 28.17 7.48 -2.83
CA GLN A 372 29.35 8.36 -2.86
C GLN A 372 30.03 8.49 -1.49
N ASN A 373 29.26 8.47 -0.39
CA ASN A 373 29.79 8.53 0.98
C ASN A 373 30.32 7.18 1.51
N GLY A 374 30.14 6.08 0.78
CA GLY A 374 30.53 4.72 1.20
C GLY A 374 31.86 4.20 0.66
N LYS A 375 32.69 5.00 -0.02
CA LYS A 375 34.00 4.55 -0.52
C LYS A 375 35.09 4.71 0.55
N PRO A 376 35.75 3.62 1.02
CA PRO A 376 36.94 3.75 1.86
C PRO A 376 38.12 4.32 1.04
N ARG A 377 38.73 5.38 1.57
CA ARG A 377 39.90 6.06 1.01
C ARG A 377 41.18 5.29 1.35
N HIS A 378 41.68 4.46 0.44
CA HIS A 378 43.05 3.93 0.33
C HIS A 378 43.32 3.74 -1.17
N GLN A 379 44.43 4.11 -1.81
CA GLN A 379 45.74 4.61 -1.41
C GLN A 379 46.24 5.50 -2.56
N VAL A 380 47.03 6.51 -2.21
CA VAL A 380 47.82 7.32 -3.13
C VAL A 380 48.81 6.42 -3.88
N LYS A 381 48.79 6.43 -5.21
CA LYS A 381 49.97 6.04 -6.01
C LYS A 381 50.21 7.07 -7.09
N VAL A 382 51.47 7.50 -7.09
CA VAL A 382 52.08 8.63 -7.76
C VAL A 382 52.02 8.49 -9.30
N THR A 383 51.86 9.65 -9.94
CA THR A 383 52.01 10.02 -11.37
C THR A 383 53.34 9.49 -11.99
N PRO A 384 53.57 9.46 -13.34
CA PRO A 384 53.29 10.61 -14.21
C PRO A 384 53.00 10.42 -15.72
N SER A 385 52.39 11.50 -16.26
CA SER A 385 52.61 12.16 -17.55
C SER A 385 52.68 11.38 -18.87
N SER A 386 51.78 11.72 -19.80
CA SER A 386 52.08 12.25 -21.16
C SER A 386 50.76 12.34 -21.96
N SER A 387 50.23 13.53 -22.22
CA SER A 387 50.35 14.27 -23.48
C SER A 387 50.07 13.46 -24.75
N SER A 388 48.90 13.65 -25.37
CA SER A 388 48.82 14.07 -26.78
C SER A 388 47.38 14.32 -27.21
N ARG A 389 47.30 15.19 -28.21
CA ARG A 389 46.17 15.94 -28.77
C ARG A 389 45.88 15.32 -30.15
N ALA A 390 44.60 15.12 -30.52
CA ALA A 390 44.05 15.13 -31.90
C ALA A 390 42.61 14.56 -31.83
N ALA A 391 41.51 15.25 -32.14
CA ALA A 391 41.10 15.98 -33.35
C ALA A 391 40.87 15.08 -34.59
N ALA A 392 39.60 14.76 -34.87
CA ALA A 392 38.94 14.58 -36.19
C ALA A 392 37.67 13.71 -35.99
N ALA A 393 36.47 14.27 -35.99
CA ALA A 393 35.63 14.55 -37.17
C ALA A 393 34.90 13.30 -37.74
N LYS A 394 33.57 13.31 -37.55
CA LYS A 394 32.52 13.02 -38.54
C LYS A 394 32.46 11.60 -39.14
N VAL A 395 31.33 10.92 -38.97
CA VAL A 395 30.32 10.67 -40.03
C VAL A 395 29.23 9.73 -39.51
N LYS A 396 28.03 10.03 -39.97
CA LYS A 396 26.73 9.45 -39.69
C LYS A 396 26.43 8.42 -40.78
N SER A 397 26.02 7.21 -40.43
CA SER A 397 25.27 6.35 -41.35
C SER A 397 24.38 5.37 -40.59
N ARG A 398 23.07 5.45 -40.86
CA ARG A 398 22.15 4.32 -40.77
C ARG A 398 22.47 3.36 -41.92
N PRO A 399 22.09 2.08 -41.80
CA PRO A 399 21.24 1.52 -42.84
C PRO A 399 20.07 0.71 -42.27
N GLY A 400 18.96 0.75 -42.99
CA GLY A 400 17.82 -0.14 -42.81
C GLY A 400 17.76 -1.21 -43.90
N GLU A 401 16.80 -2.09 -43.68
CA GLU A 401 16.07 -2.95 -44.61
C GLU A 401 16.67 -4.26 -45.17
N ARG A 402 15.90 -5.33 -44.83
CA ARG A 402 15.42 -6.44 -45.66
C ARG A 402 16.42 -7.50 -46.15
N SER A 403 16.17 -8.72 -45.70
CA SER A 403 16.10 -9.85 -46.65
C SER A 403 15.03 -10.87 -46.20
N ARG A 404 14.06 -11.08 -47.10
CA ARG A 404 13.17 -12.25 -47.16
C ARG A 404 13.81 -13.27 -48.08
N GLN A 405 13.66 -14.56 -47.76
CA GLN A 405 13.67 -15.78 -48.61
C GLN A 405 14.20 -16.93 -47.73
N SER A 406 13.72 -18.17 -47.72
CA SER A 406 12.70 -18.93 -48.47
C SER A 406 12.68 -20.31 -47.78
N ALA A 407 11.52 -20.83 -47.36
CA ALA A 407 10.83 -21.98 -47.97
C ALA A 407 11.72 -23.16 -48.42
N SER A 408 11.56 -24.33 -47.77
CA SER A 408 11.24 -25.61 -48.44
C SER A 408 11.12 -26.78 -47.46
N ALA A 409 10.20 -27.69 -47.81
CA ALA A 409 9.84 -29.00 -47.26
C ALA A 409 8.97 -29.03 -45.99
#